data_AF-A0A9X2RBG8-F1
#
_entry.id   AF-A0A9X2RBG8-F1
#
_cell.length_a   1.000
_cell.length_b   1.000
_cell.length_c   1.000
_cell.angle_alpha   90.00
_cell.angle_beta   90.00
_cell.angle_gamma   90.00
#
_symmetry.space_group_name_H-M   'P 1'
#
loop_
_entity.id
_entity.type
_entity.pdbx_description
1 polymer ?
#
loop_
_entity_poly.entity_id
_entity_poly.type
_entity_poly.pdbx_seq_one_letter_code
_entity_poly.pdbx_strand_id
1 'polypeptide(L)'
;MKNKNHITVLGAGVSGLTTAIVLAEHGFKVNIITKELPKQTTSAVAAAIWFPYEAYPTNKVNSWSRRSLLRFKHLAQNEDSGVSFIPFTAYLDTRQKPWWLDALPGENILDDDVQHPVHPGYKGYTLNVPLIETPIYLEYLLNRFKESGGEIIKQEVTSVEELEAYFPVVNCTGLDAKHLFNDEQLYPIQGQVVRVAPDQKIQGMATEYELGDQEMAYIIPRRDGIILGGSAKKHQTSTKADPSLTERILTYCSEFEPAVLELPVLDVKVGLRPGRPEIRLEKDPQLPVIHNYGHGGAGYTVSWGCAEEVLKLL
;
A
#
# COMPACT_ATOMS: atom_id res chain seq x y z
N MET A 1 -7.62 -25.71 -27.08
CA MET A 1 -6.27 -25.19 -26.76
C MET A 1 -6.48 -23.95 -25.90
N LYS A 2 -6.10 -23.96 -24.61
CA LYS A 2 -6.18 -22.75 -23.78
C LYS A 2 -5.33 -21.66 -24.45
N ASN A 3 -5.92 -20.49 -24.63
CA ASN A 3 -5.31 -19.39 -25.38
C ASN A 3 -4.04 -18.95 -24.63
N LYS A 4 -2.85 -19.13 -25.21
CA LYS A 4 -1.56 -18.84 -24.54
C LYS A 4 -1.40 -17.36 -24.12
N ASN A 5 -2.33 -16.50 -24.50
CA ASN A 5 -2.35 -15.06 -24.18
C ASN A 5 -3.37 -14.69 -23.08
N HIS A 6 -4.03 -15.66 -22.43
CA HIS A 6 -5.01 -15.39 -21.37
C HIS A 6 -4.40 -15.65 -19.99
N ILE A 7 -4.41 -14.64 -19.12
CA ILE A 7 -3.96 -14.73 -17.73
C ILE A 7 -5.09 -14.35 -16.78
N THR A 8 -5.26 -15.12 -15.72
CA THR A 8 -6.15 -14.77 -14.61
C THR A 8 -5.36 -14.08 -13.51
N VAL A 9 -5.85 -12.96 -12.99
CA VAL A 9 -5.33 -12.35 -11.75
C VAL A 9 -6.32 -12.61 -10.62
N LEU A 10 -5.85 -13.12 -9.48
CA LEU A 10 -6.68 -13.44 -8.33
C LEU A 10 -6.54 -12.35 -7.26
N GLY A 11 -7.59 -11.56 -7.06
CA GLY A 11 -7.63 -10.42 -6.14
C GLY A 11 -7.72 -9.06 -6.85
N ALA A 12 -8.54 -8.16 -6.31
CA ALA A 12 -8.78 -6.81 -6.87
C ALA A 12 -8.32 -5.68 -5.94
N GLY A 13 -7.39 -5.95 -5.03
CA GLY A 13 -6.65 -4.91 -4.32
C GLY A 13 -5.65 -4.20 -5.23
N VAL A 14 -4.86 -3.27 -4.68
CA VAL A 14 -3.89 -2.50 -5.46
C VAL A 14 -2.92 -3.39 -6.24
N SER A 15 -2.40 -4.45 -5.61
CA SER A 15 -1.45 -5.39 -6.24
C SER A 15 -2.07 -6.13 -7.42
N GLY A 16 -3.34 -6.54 -7.30
CA GLY A 16 -4.06 -7.23 -8.36
C GLY A 16 -4.41 -6.31 -9.53
N LEU A 17 -4.94 -5.12 -9.24
CA LEU A 17 -5.29 -4.15 -10.27
C LEU A 17 -4.07 -3.65 -11.06
N THR A 18 -2.97 -3.28 -10.39
CA THR A 18 -1.76 -2.83 -11.11
C THR A 18 -1.17 -3.95 -11.95
N THR A 19 -1.15 -5.18 -11.43
CA THR A 19 -0.72 -6.36 -12.20
C THR A 19 -1.60 -6.57 -13.42
N ALA A 20 -2.92 -6.60 -13.26
CA ALA A 20 -3.85 -6.84 -14.35
C ALA A 20 -3.75 -5.77 -15.45
N ILE A 21 -3.59 -4.50 -15.08
CA ILE A 21 -3.38 -3.39 -16.02
C ILE A 21 -2.05 -3.55 -16.76
N VAL A 22 -0.94 -3.81 -16.05
CA VAL A 22 0.37 -4.02 -16.69
C VAL A 22 0.27 -5.14 -17.72
N LEU A 23 -0.34 -6.27 -17.36
CA LEU A 23 -0.49 -7.39 -18.29
C LEU A 23 -1.39 -7.05 -19.49
N ALA A 24 -2.55 -6.41 -19.26
CA ALA A 24 -3.45 -6.02 -20.34
C ALA A 24 -2.80 -5.04 -21.32
N GLU A 25 -2.07 -4.05 -20.81
CA GLU A 25 -1.33 -3.05 -21.63
C GLU A 25 -0.17 -3.68 -22.43
N HIS A 26 0.28 -4.87 -22.06
CA HIS A 26 1.29 -5.64 -22.79
C HIS A 26 0.67 -6.74 -23.68
N GLY A 27 -0.64 -6.65 -23.96
CA GLY A 27 -1.30 -7.46 -24.99
C GLY A 27 -1.86 -8.80 -24.49
N PHE A 28 -1.84 -9.06 -23.19
CA PHE A 28 -2.52 -10.22 -22.62
C PHE A 28 -4.02 -9.97 -22.51
N LYS A 29 -4.83 -11.01 -22.76
CA LYS A 29 -6.23 -11.02 -22.32
C LYS A 29 -6.23 -11.31 -20.83
N VAL A 30 -6.84 -10.44 -20.02
CA VAL A 30 -6.80 -10.57 -18.57
C VAL A 30 -8.20 -10.53 -17.97
N ASN A 31 -8.48 -11.45 -17.04
CA ASN A 31 -9.60 -11.33 -16.12
C ASN A 31 -9.09 -11.25 -14.68
N ILE A 32 -9.80 -10.52 -13.84
CA ILE A 32 -9.63 -10.55 -12.39
C ILE A 32 -10.73 -11.42 -11.79
N ILE A 33 -10.36 -12.40 -10.97
CA ILE A 33 -11.30 -13.11 -10.09
C ILE A 33 -11.15 -12.53 -8.69
N THR A 34 -12.25 -12.16 -8.05
CA THR A 34 -12.18 -11.58 -6.71
C THR A 34 -13.46 -11.77 -5.89
N LYS A 35 -13.31 -11.99 -4.58
CA LYS A 35 -14.42 -12.02 -3.63
C LYS A 35 -15.00 -10.61 -3.35
N GLU A 36 -14.13 -9.60 -3.30
CA GLU A 36 -14.43 -8.22 -2.93
C GLU A 36 -14.05 -7.25 -4.04
N LEU A 37 -14.94 -6.29 -4.35
CA LEU A 37 -14.60 -5.25 -5.32
C LEU A 37 -13.58 -4.27 -4.71
N PRO A 38 -12.80 -3.51 -5.52
CA PRO A 38 -11.66 -2.72 -5.03
C PRO A 38 -11.94 -1.85 -3.80
N LYS A 39 -13.10 -1.16 -3.78
CA LYS A 39 -13.56 -0.29 -2.67
C LYS A 39 -13.86 -1.02 -1.35
N GLN A 40 -13.91 -2.35 -1.37
CA GLN A 40 -14.21 -3.21 -0.22
C GLN A 40 -12.96 -3.93 0.31
N THR A 41 -11.81 -3.79 -0.36
CA THR A 41 -10.57 -4.48 0.01
C THR A 41 -9.77 -3.73 1.08
N THR A 42 -8.78 -4.38 1.71
CA THR A 42 -7.78 -3.73 2.58
C THR A 42 -7.13 -2.50 1.91
N SER A 43 -6.99 -2.51 0.58
CA SER A 43 -6.39 -1.38 -0.15
C SER A 43 -7.21 -0.10 -0.01
N ALA A 44 -8.54 -0.19 0.17
CA ALA A 44 -9.41 0.97 0.34
C ALA A 44 -9.34 1.61 1.73
N VAL A 45 -8.78 0.90 2.72
CA VAL A 45 -8.58 1.40 4.10
C VAL A 45 -7.22 2.10 4.23
N ALA A 46 -6.26 1.79 3.36
CA ALA A 46 -4.91 2.35 3.40
C ALA A 46 -4.92 3.89 3.30
N ALA A 47 -3.89 4.51 3.89
CA ALA A 47 -3.85 5.95 4.06
C ALA A 47 -3.88 6.73 2.71
N ALA A 48 -3.00 6.60 1.71
CA ALA A 48 -1.70 5.95 1.58
C ALA A 48 -0.71 6.98 0.99
N ILE A 49 0.55 6.91 1.41
CA ILE A 49 1.66 7.73 0.89
C ILE A 49 2.71 6.76 0.32
N TRP A 50 3.43 7.18 -0.72
CA TRP A 50 4.61 6.44 -1.16
C TRP A 50 5.68 6.58 -0.08
N PHE A 51 5.85 5.51 0.69
CA PHE A 51 6.86 5.39 1.73
C PHE A 51 7.02 3.88 2.02
N PRO A 52 8.19 3.28 1.77
CA PRO A 52 8.34 1.85 1.94
C PRO A 52 8.62 1.54 3.42
N TYR A 53 7.57 1.10 4.13
CA TYR A 53 7.61 0.79 5.56
C TYR A 53 7.65 -0.71 5.82
N GLU A 54 8.61 -1.16 6.65
CA GLU A 54 8.82 -2.56 7.06
C GLU A 54 8.61 -3.59 5.93
N ALA A 55 9.27 -3.39 4.80
CA ALA A 55 9.15 -4.26 3.63
C ALA A 55 10.51 -4.82 3.20
N TYR A 56 10.54 -6.10 2.87
CA TYR A 56 11.77 -6.85 2.62
C TYR A 56 11.65 -7.79 1.42
N PRO A 57 12.79 -8.19 0.81
CA PRO A 57 14.14 -7.70 1.10
C PRO A 57 14.37 -6.28 0.55
N THR A 58 15.09 -5.45 1.30
CA THR A 58 15.19 -3.99 1.07
C THR A 58 15.75 -3.64 -0.32
N ASN A 59 16.69 -4.42 -0.85
CA ASN A 59 17.23 -4.21 -2.20
C ASN A 59 16.17 -4.37 -3.30
N LYS A 60 15.32 -5.39 -3.21
CA LYS A 60 14.21 -5.59 -4.16
C LYS A 60 13.12 -4.55 -3.93
N VAL A 61 12.78 -4.26 -2.68
CA VAL A 61 11.80 -3.23 -2.33
C VAL A 61 12.21 -1.87 -2.86
N ASN A 62 13.48 -1.49 -2.75
CA ASN A 62 13.98 -0.23 -3.30
C ASN A 62 13.82 -0.18 -4.82
N SER A 63 14.14 -1.27 -5.51
CA SER A 63 13.94 -1.39 -6.97
C SER A 63 12.46 -1.24 -7.35
N TRP A 64 11.57 -2.01 -6.72
CA TRP A 64 10.14 -1.96 -7.01
C TRP A 64 9.54 -0.60 -6.65
N SER A 65 9.92 -0.02 -5.52
CA SER A 65 9.46 1.30 -5.07
C SER A 65 9.86 2.37 -6.07
N ARG A 66 11.11 2.37 -6.53
CA ARG A 66 11.60 3.32 -7.54
C ARG A 66 10.82 3.23 -8.85
N ARG A 67 10.51 2.02 -9.32
CA ARG A 67 9.68 1.82 -10.52
C ARG A 67 8.26 2.34 -10.31
N SER A 68 7.66 2.08 -9.15
CA SER A 68 6.36 2.65 -8.80
C SER A 68 6.37 4.18 -8.72
N LEU A 69 7.41 4.79 -8.15
CA LEU A 69 7.56 6.24 -8.08
C LEU A 69 7.49 6.87 -9.48
N LEU A 70 8.20 6.29 -10.46
CA LEU A 70 8.18 6.77 -11.85
C LEU A 70 6.79 6.65 -12.47
N ARG A 71 6.09 5.55 -12.20
CA ARG A 71 4.72 5.35 -12.68
C ARG A 71 3.75 6.34 -12.03
N PHE A 72 3.89 6.60 -10.73
CA PHE A 72 3.12 7.62 -10.03
C PHE A 72 3.41 9.03 -10.53
N LYS A 73 4.65 9.35 -10.90
CA LYS A 73 5.02 10.64 -11.53
C LYS A 73 4.23 10.88 -12.83
N HIS A 74 4.04 9.83 -13.64
CA HIS A 74 3.20 9.92 -14.83
C HIS A 74 1.70 10.00 -14.49
N LEU A 75 1.22 9.18 -13.54
CA LEU A 75 -0.18 9.20 -13.12
C LEU A 75 -0.61 10.55 -12.53
N ALA A 76 0.29 11.24 -11.82
CA ALA A 76 0.04 12.57 -11.27
C ALA A 76 -0.20 13.65 -12.34
N GLN A 77 0.08 13.36 -13.62
CA GLN A 77 -0.29 14.24 -14.74
C GLN A 77 -1.76 14.11 -15.13
N ASN A 78 -2.46 13.11 -14.59
CA ASN A 78 -3.89 12.89 -14.78
C ASN A 78 -4.62 13.16 -13.46
N GLU A 79 -5.44 14.21 -13.45
CA GLU A 79 -6.20 14.66 -12.27
C GLU A 79 -7.19 13.62 -11.76
N ASP A 80 -7.71 12.76 -12.64
CA ASP A 80 -8.66 11.69 -12.31
C ASP A 80 -7.99 10.51 -11.61
N SER A 81 -6.65 10.43 -11.61
CA SER A 81 -5.93 9.34 -10.97
C SER A 81 -6.04 9.37 -9.45
N GLY A 82 -6.26 10.54 -8.84
CA GLY A 82 -6.14 10.71 -7.39
C GLY A 82 -4.71 10.56 -6.86
N VAL A 83 -3.70 10.70 -7.74
CA VAL A 83 -2.29 10.75 -7.37
C VAL A 83 -1.79 12.19 -7.47
N SER A 84 -1.13 12.68 -6.42
CA SER A 84 -0.43 13.97 -6.42
C SER A 84 0.94 13.81 -5.78
N PHE A 85 1.84 14.78 -5.94
CA PHE A 85 3.11 14.82 -5.22
C PHE A 85 3.03 15.90 -4.15
N ILE A 86 3.42 15.56 -2.92
CA ILE A 86 3.41 16.48 -1.78
C ILE A 86 4.75 16.43 -1.02
N PRO A 87 5.12 17.52 -0.32
CA PRO A 87 6.07 17.46 0.76
C PRO A 87 5.59 16.49 1.85
N PHE A 88 6.46 15.59 2.28
CA PHE A 88 6.21 14.62 3.33
C PHE A 88 7.47 14.42 4.17
N THR A 89 7.37 14.58 5.48
CA THR A 89 8.52 14.47 6.38
C THR A 89 8.53 13.15 7.14
N ALA A 90 9.57 12.33 6.93
CA ALA A 90 9.82 11.13 7.73
C ALA A 90 10.77 11.49 8.88
N TYR A 91 10.38 11.23 10.12
CA TYR A 91 11.19 11.44 11.32
C TYR A 91 11.75 10.11 11.86
N LEU A 92 13.04 10.11 12.18
CA LEU A 92 13.79 8.96 12.64
C LEU A 92 14.43 9.25 14.00
N ASP A 93 14.48 8.23 14.85
CA ASP A 93 15.17 8.26 16.15
C ASP A 93 16.70 8.07 16.03
N THR A 94 17.20 8.01 14.80
CA THR A 94 18.58 7.78 14.44
C THR A 94 19.06 8.77 13.40
N ARG A 95 20.37 9.01 13.37
CA ARG A 95 21.05 9.79 12.32
C ARG A 95 21.63 8.92 11.21
N GLN A 96 21.51 7.60 11.32
CA GLN A 96 21.93 6.70 10.25
C GLN A 96 21.08 6.93 9.01
N LYS A 97 21.69 6.83 7.83
CA LYS A 97 20.97 6.95 6.57
C LYS A 97 19.95 5.79 6.47
N PRO A 98 18.65 6.07 6.33
CA PRO A 98 17.67 5.01 6.12
C PRO A 98 17.81 4.33 4.76
N TRP A 99 17.53 3.03 4.73
CA TRP A 99 17.67 2.18 3.54
C TRP A 99 16.76 2.59 2.39
N TRP A 100 15.60 3.19 2.68
CA TRP A 100 14.61 3.56 1.68
C TRP A 100 14.98 4.80 0.87
N LEU A 101 15.97 5.60 1.32
CA LEU A 101 16.49 6.71 0.52
C LEU A 101 17.10 6.23 -0.80
N ASP A 102 17.58 4.99 -0.86
CA ASP A 102 18.15 4.42 -2.09
C ASP A 102 17.08 4.16 -3.17
N ALA A 103 15.79 4.15 -2.80
CA ALA A 103 14.68 4.07 -3.75
C ALA A 103 14.36 5.44 -4.40
N LEU A 104 14.79 6.54 -3.77
CA LEU A 104 14.46 7.90 -4.19
C LEU A 104 15.55 8.51 -5.08
N PRO A 105 15.18 9.07 -6.24
CA PRO A 105 16.04 10.02 -6.93
C PRO A 105 16.36 11.23 -6.04
N GLY A 106 17.56 11.79 -6.15
CA GLY A 106 17.98 12.93 -5.31
C GLY A 106 17.07 14.17 -5.45
N GLU A 107 16.43 14.36 -6.61
CA GLU A 107 15.45 15.45 -6.84
C GLU A 107 14.19 15.35 -5.96
N ASN A 108 13.94 14.19 -5.36
CA ASN A 108 12.80 13.96 -4.46
C ASN A 108 13.16 14.24 -3.00
N ILE A 109 14.42 14.54 -2.65
CA ILE A 109 14.82 14.92 -1.30
C ILE A 109 14.83 16.44 -1.25
N LEU A 110 13.90 17.03 -0.48
CA LEU A 110 13.74 18.48 -0.36
C LEU A 110 14.60 19.05 0.77
N ASP A 111 14.66 18.33 1.89
CA ASP A 111 15.49 18.64 3.06
C ASP A 111 15.92 17.32 3.70
N ASP A 112 17.21 17.17 3.96
CA ASP A 112 17.78 15.97 4.56
C ASP A 112 18.30 16.18 5.97
N ASP A 113 17.95 17.28 6.67
CA ASP A 113 18.33 17.56 8.06
C ASP A 113 17.25 18.33 8.85
N VAL A 114 15.99 17.94 8.66
CA VAL A 114 14.85 18.54 9.35
C VAL A 114 14.94 18.25 10.84
N GLN A 115 14.83 19.29 11.66
CA GLN A 115 14.82 19.14 13.11
C GLN A 115 13.48 18.56 13.57
N HIS A 116 13.54 17.53 14.41
CA HIS A 116 12.34 16.99 15.03
C HIS A 116 11.71 18.02 15.99
N PRO A 117 10.37 18.23 15.96
CA PRO A 117 9.72 19.28 16.75
C PRO A 117 9.85 19.08 18.27
N VAL A 118 9.82 17.83 18.75
CA VAL A 118 9.90 17.47 20.18
C VAL A 118 11.29 16.98 20.66
N HIS A 119 12.03 16.21 19.85
CA HIS A 119 13.23 15.49 20.28
C HIS A 119 14.51 15.95 19.54
N PRO A 120 15.37 16.80 20.14
CA PRO A 120 16.56 17.35 19.48
C PRO A 120 17.60 16.33 18.95
N GLY A 121 17.56 15.08 19.43
CA GLY A 121 18.43 14.00 18.96
C GLY A 121 17.96 13.35 17.66
N TYR A 122 16.68 13.53 17.31
CA TYR A 122 16.03 12.89 16.18
C TYR A 122 16.19 13.73 14.92
N LYS A 123 16.07 13.09 13.77
CA LYS A 123 16.32 13.70 12.47
C LYS A 123 15.17 13.42 11.52
N GLY A 124 14.80 14.40 10.71
CA GLY A 124 13.79 14.26 9.67
C GLY A 124 14.36 14.42 8.26
N TYR A 125 13.67 13.82 7.30
CA TYR A 125 13.87 14.04 5.87
C TYR A 125 12.56 14.50 5.26
N THR A 126 12.51 15.72 4.70
CA THR A 126 11.39 16.16 3.87
C THR A 126 11.60 15.71 2.45
N LEU A 127 10.63 14.98 1.93
CA LEU A 127 10.64 14.35 0.62
C LEU A 127 9.49 14.89 -0.22
N ASN A 128 9.63 14.89 -1.54
CA ASN A 128 8.53 15.09 -2.47
C ASN A 128 8.09 13.74 -3.02
N VAL A 129 6.98 13.20 -2.51
CA VAL A 129 6.55 11.81 -2.80
C VAL A 129 5.06 11.73 -3.17
N PRO A 130 4.65 10.66 -3.87
CA PRO A 130 3.25 10.45 -4.20
C PRO A 130 2.34 10.32 -2.97
N LEU A 131 1.30 11.15 -2.92
CA LEU A 131 0.08 10.93 -2.16
C LEU A 131 -0.92 10.18 -3.04
N ILE A 132 -1.52 9.12 -2.53
CA ILE A 132 -2.51 8.30 -3.25
C ILE A 132 -3.83 8.32 -2.50
N GLU A 133 -4.84 8.98 -3.08
CA GLU A 133 -6.19 9.01 -2.54
C GLU A 133 -6.93 7.73 -2.92
N THR A 134 -6.87 6.75 -2.02
CA THR A 134 -7.23 5.36 -2.30
C THR A 134 -8.63 5.15 -2.90
N PRO A 135 -9.71 5.88 -2.53
CA PRO A 135 -11.03 5.71 -3.12
C PRO A 135 -11.08 6.14 -4.59
N ILE A 136 -10.39 7.24 -4.94
CA ILE A 136 -10.30 7.77 -6.30
C ILE A 136 -9.41 6.85 -7.12
N TYR A 137 -8.23 6.53 -6.59
CA TYR A 137 -7.23 5.74 -7.29
C TYR A 137 -7.68 4.32 -7.62
N LEU A 138 -8.35 3.63 -6.70
CA LEU A 138 -8.84 2.27 -6.96
C LEU A 138 -9.96 2.24 -8.00
N GLU A 139 -10.80 3.28 -8.06
CA GLU A 139 -11.82 3.45 -9.10
C GLU A 139 -11.19 3.78 -10.45
N TYR A 140 -10.19 4.67 -10.47
CA TYR A 140 -9.39 4.96 -11.66
C TYR A 140 -8.74 3.70 -12.23
N LEU A 141 -8.06 2.90 -11.39
CA LEU A 141 -7.44 1.64 -11.82
C LEU A 141 -8.47 0.65 -12.36
N LEU A 142 -9.61 0.52 -11.69
CA LEU A 142 -10.71 -0.32 -12.12
C LEU A 142 -11.22 0.07 -13.52
N ASN A 143 -11.41 1.36 -13.77
CA ASN A 143 -11.87 1.87 -15.06
C ASN A 143 -10.81 1.66 -16.15
N ARG A 144 -9.55 2.00 -15.87
CA ARG A 144 -8.43 1.75 -16.78
C ARG A 144 -8.29 0.28 -17.16
N PHE A 145 -8.49 -0.63 -16.19
CA PHE A 145 -8.47 -2.07 -16.46
C PHE A 145 -9.59 -2.49 -17.42
N LYS A 146 -10.81 -2.01 -17.20
CA LYS A 146 -11.95 -2.27 -18.09
C LYS A 146 -11.76 -1.69 -19.49
N GLU A 147 -11.24 -0.47 -19.58
CA GLU A 147 -10.90 0.20 -20.85
C GLU A 147 -9.83 -0.58 -21.64
N SER A 148 -8.94 -1.27 -20.94
CA SER A 148 -7.97 -2.20 -21.53
C SER A 148 -8.58 -3.54 -21.96
N GLY A 149 -9.92 -3.69 -21.94
CA GLY A 149 -10.63 -4.92 -22.29
C GLY A 149 -10.67 -5.98 -21.19
N GLY A 150 -10.29 -5.60 -19.96
CA GLY A 150 -10.27 -6.49 -18.80
C GLY A 150 -11.65 -6.84 -18.26
N GLU A 151 -11.83 -8.09 -17.85
CA GLU A 151 -13.08 -8.59 -17.25
C GLU A 151 -12.91 -8.81 -15.75
N ILE A 152 -13.96 -8.52 -14.96
CA ILE A 152 -13.97 -8.83 -13.52
C ILE A 152 -15.05 -9.85 -13.24
N ILE A 153 -14.63 -10.95 -12.63
CA ILE A 153 -15.48 -12.05 -12.21
C ILE A 153 -15.56 -11.98 -10.68
N LYS A 154 -16.73 -11.59 -10.17
CA LYS A 154 -16.97 -11.57 -8.72
C LYS A 154 -17.29 -12.99 -8.25
N GLN A 155 -16.28 -13.67 -7.74
CA GLN A 155 -16.34 -15.05 -7.27
C GLN A 155 -15.31 -15.23 -6.16
N GLU A 156 -15.70 -15.91 -5.07
CA GLU A 156 -14.78 -16.39 -4.06
C GLU A 156 -14.16 -17.71 -4.52
N VAL A 157 -12.84 -17.84 -4.39
CA VAL A 157 -12.10 -19.07 -4.67
C VAL A 157 -11.59 -19.61 -3.34
N THR A 158 -12.00 -20.82 -2.98
CA THR A 158 -11.72 -21.38 -1.65
C THR A 158 -10.62 -22.44 -1.65
N SER A 159 -10.23 -22.94 -2.83
CA SER A 159 -9.17 -23.95 -2.97
C SER A 159 -8.35 -23.77 -4.26
N VAL A 160 -7.17 -24.40 -4.31
CA VAL A 160 -6.28 -24.37 -5.48
C VAL A 160 -6.87 -25.14 -6.66
N GLU A 161 -7.63 -26.21 -6.40
CA GLU A 161 -8.26 -27.05 -7.42
C GLU A 161 -9.26 -26.24 -8.25
N GLU A 162 -9.97 -25.30 -7.64
CA GLU A 162 -10.84 -24.36 -8.35
C GLU A 162 -10.08 -23.46 -9.35
N LEU A 163 -8.78 -23.24 -9.14
CA LEU A 163 -7.92 -22.43 -10.03
C LEU A 163 -7.47 -23.17 -11.29
N GLU A 164 -7.59 -24.50 -11.35
CA GLU A 164 -7.13 -25.28 -12.51
C GLU A 164 -7.82 -24.85 -13.82
N ALA A 165 -9.09 -24.46 -13.72
CA ALA A 165 -9.85 -23.92 -14.83
C ALA A 165 -9.25 -22.60 -15.36
N TYR A 166 -8.63 -21.82 -14.48
CA TYR A 166 -8.19 -20.44 -14.71
C TYR A 166 -6.69 -20.28 -15.00
N PHE A 167 -5.91 -21.36 -14.91
CA PHE A 167 -4.47 -21.32 -15.19
C PHE A 167 -4.13 -20.81 -16.61
N PRO A 168 -3.06 -20.00 -16.75
CA PRO A 168 -2.14 -19.51 -15.70
C PRO A 168 -2.74 -18.40 -14.82
N VAL A 169 -2.35 -18.36 -13.53
CA VAL A 169 -2.87 -17.42 -12.52
C VAL A 169 -1.76 -16.55 -11.92
N VAL A 170 -2.02 -15.26 -11.71
CA VAL A 170 -1.22 -14.43 -10.79
C VAL A 170 -1.99 -14.27 -9.48
N ASN A 171 -1.43 -14.79 -8.40
CA ASN A 171 -2.02 -14.73 -7.06
C ASN A 171 -1.68 -13.39 -6.38
N CYS A 172 -2.69 -12.53 -6.23
CA CYS A 172 -2.64 -11.24 -5.56
C CYS A 172 -3.63 -11.17 -4.37
N THR A 173 -3.88 -12.28 -3.67
CA THR A 173 -4.93 -12.37 -2.64
C THR A 173 -4.57 -11.80 -1.27
N GLY A 174 -3.36 -11.27 -1.10
CA GLY A 174 -2.94 -10.66 0.17
C GLY A 174 -2.95 -11.68 1.31
N LEU A 175 -3.73 -11.41 2.36
CA LEU A 175 -3.81 -12.28 3.54
C LEU A 175 -4.44 -13.66 3.25
N ASP A 176 -5.35 -13.74 2.29
CA ASP A 176 -6.04 -15.00 2.00
C ASP A 176 -5.10 -16.06 1.43
N ALA A 177 -3.94 -15.68 0.90
CA ALA A 177 -2.92 -16.63 0.47
C ALA A 177 -2.41 -17.53 1.61
N LYS A 178 -2.57 -17.12 2.88
CA LYS A 178 -2.30 -17.97 4.04
C LYS A 178 -3.10 -19.27 3.96
N HIS A 179 -4.41 -19.17 3.70
CA HIS A 179 -5.30 -20.32 3.63
C HIS A 179 -5.29 -20.96 2.23
N LEU A 180 -5.32 -20.15 1.17
CA LEU A 180 -5.46 -20.65 -0.19
C LEU A 180 -4.18 -21.35 -0.70
N PHE A 181 -3.01 -20.92 -0.26
CA PHE A 181 -1.70 -21.46 -0.71
C PHE A 181 -0.84 -21.98 0.45
N ASN A 182 -1.43 -22.17 1.63
CA ASN A 182 -0.75 -22.68 2.83
C ASN A 182 0.54 -21.91 3.19
N ASP A 183 0.59 -20.59 2.97
CA ASP A 183 1.75 -19.78 3.33
C ASP A 183 1.71 -19.40 4.82
N GLU A 184 2.32 -20.23 5.67
CA GLU A 184 2.37 -20.00 7.11
C GLU A 184 3.21 -18.79 7.54
N GLN A 185 4.01 -18.21 6.63
CA GLN A 185 4.76 -16.99 6.93
C GLN A 185 3.87 -15.74 6.88
N LEU A 186 2.66 -15.83 6.32
CA LEU A 186 1.70 -14.74 6.33
C LEU A 186 1.03 -14.59 7.70
N TYR A 187 0.91 -13.34 8.14
CA TYR A 187 0.19 -12.95 9.35
C TYR A 187 -0.48 -11.58 9.20
N PRO A 188 -1.59 -11.33 9.89
CA PRO A 188 -2.24 -10.02 9.88
C PRO A 188 -1.44 -9.01 10.69
N ILE A 189 -1.33 -7.79 10.17
CA ILE A 189 -0.85 -6.63 10.93
C ILE A 189 -2.01 -5.66 11.03
N GLN A 190 -2.62 -5.56 12.21
CA GLN A 190 -3.72 -4.65 12.46
C GLN A 190 -3.22 -3.20 12.47
N GLY A 191 -3.89 -2.33 11.74
CA GLY A 191 -3.69 -0.89 11.81
C GLY A 191 -4.99 -0.15 12.01
N GLN A 192 -5.04 0.68 13.05
CA GLN A 192 -6.10 1.65 13.27
C GLN A 192 -5.68 3.03 12.78
N VAL A 193 -6.62 3.73 12.16
CA VAL A 193 -6.50 5.12 11.70
C VAL A 193 -7.72 5.93 12.11
N VAL A 194 -7.52 7.22 12.31
CA VAL A 194 -8.54 8.24 12.57
C VAL A 194 -8.57 9.18 11.38
N ARG A 195 -9.74 9.38 10.75
CA ARG A 195 -9.91 10.35 9.68
C ARG A 195 -10.56 11.61 10.23
N VAL A 196 -9.90 12.75 10.07
CA VAL A 196 -10.42 14.08 10.45
C VAL A 196 -10.75 14.92 9.22
N ALA A 197 -11.45 16.04 9.42
CA ALA A 197 -11.79 16.98 8.35
C ALA A 197 -10.54 17.45 7.57
N PRO A 198 -10.65 17.73 6.26
CA PRO A 198 -9.51 18.20 5.47
C PRO A 198 -9.10 19.63 5.85
N ASP A 199 -7.79 19.89 5.90
CA ASP A 199 -7.18 21.22 5.96
C ASP A 199 -5.95 21.25 5.04
N GLN A 200 -5.93 22.18 4.08
CA GLN A 200 -4.85 22.31 3.09
C GLN A 200 -3.53 22.84 3.69
N LYS A 201 -3.56 23.37 4.91
CA LYS A 201 -2.35 23.89 5.59
C LYS A 201 -1.52 22.77 6.21
N ILE A 202 -2.16 21.66 6.58
CA ILE A 202 -1.52 20.55 7.27
C ILE A 202 -0.60 19.79 6.32
N GLN A 203 0.66 19.63 6.74
CA GLN A 203 1.68 18.90 5.99
C GLN A 203 1.70 17.42 6.36
N GLY A 204 2.18 16.58 5.45
CA GLY A 204 2.29 15.15 5.68
C GLY A 204 3.55 14.79 6.48
N MET A 205 3.43 13.80 7.37
CA MET A 205 4.58 13.26 8.10
C MET A 205 4.39 11.80 8.55
N ALA A 206 5.47 11.15 8.94
CA ALA A 206 5.45 9.90 9.70
C ALA A 206 6.67 9.75 10.62
N THR A 207 6.55 8.93 11.66
CA THR A 207 7.67 8.46 12.48
C THR A 207 8.09 7.05 12.04
N GLU A 208 9.39 6.80 12.01
CA GLU A 208 9.98 5.45 11.81
C GLU A 208 10.32 4.73 13.11
N TYR A 209 9.92 5.30 14.24
CA TYR A 209 10.10 4.76 15.56
C TYR A 209 8.74 4.68 16.28
N GLU A 210 8.70 3.86 17.31
CA GLU A 210 7.51 3.60 18.09
C GLU A 210 7.29 4.67 19.16
N LEU A 211 6.03 5.08 19.34
CA LEU A 211 5.56 5.98 20.41
C LEU A 211 4.79 5.21 21.51
N GLY A 212 4.58 3.92 21.30
CA GLY A 212 3.88 2.98 22.18
C GLY A 212 4.03 1.56 21.64
N ASP A 213 3.36 0.57 22.25
CA ASP A 213 3.45 -0.83 21.81
C ASP A 213 2.92 -1.02 20.38
N GLN A 214 3.83 -1.06 19.40
CA GLN A 214 3.55 -1.14 17.97
C GLN A 214 2.63 0.01 17.50
N GLU A 215 2.88 1.21 18.02
CA GLU A 215 2.16 2.46 17.74
C GLU A 215 3.16 3.52 17.25
N MET A 216 2.75 4.35 16.31
CA MET A 216 3.56 5.36 15.62
C MET A 216 2.70 6.56 15.25
N ALA A 217 3.30 7.67 14.83
CA ALA A 217 2.56 8.83 14.31
C ALA A 217 2.71 8.93 12.80
N TYR A 218 1.63 9.23 12.09
CA TYR A 218 1.66 9.69 10.71
C TYR A 218 0.42 10.51 10.37
N ILE A 219 0.61 11.50 9.51
CA ILE A 219 -0.40 12.44 9.03
C ILE A 219 -0.37 12.39 7.50
N ILE A 220 -1.47 11.96 6.88
CA ILE A 220 -1.61 11.89 5.42
C ILE A 220 -2.73 12.84 4.97
N PRO A 221 -2.39 14.02 4.38
CA PRO A 221 -3.34 15.09 4.12
C PRO A 221 -4.09 14.91 2.79
N ARG A 222 -5.12 14.06 2.77
CA ARG A 222 -5.96 13.86 1.57
C ARG A 222 -7.03 14.93 1.44
N ARG A 223 -7.56 15.12 0.22
CA ARG A 223 -8.60 16.12 -0.06
C ARG A 223 -9.93 15.73 0.57
N ASP A 224 -10.19 14.43 0.72
CA ASP A 224 -11.40 13.90 1.35
C ASP A 224 -11.30 13.73 2.88
N GLY A 225 -10.18 14.12 3.49
CA GLY A 225 -9.94 14.08 4.93
C GLY A 225 -8.50 13.71 5.27
N ILE A 226 -8.01 14.17 6.41
CA ILE A 226 -6.65 13.86 6.85
C ILE A 226 -6.67 12.53 7.58
N ILE A 227 -5.81 11.60 7.16
CA ILE A 227 -5.65 10.31 7.84
C ILE A 227 -4.56 10.46 8.90
N LEU A 228 -4.95 10.33 10.15
CA LEU A 228 -4.08 10.27 11.31
C LEU A 228 -3.90 8.80 11.68
N GLY A 229 -2.66 8.38 11.86
CA GLY A 229 -2.39 7.06 12.39
C GLY A 229 -1.10 7.04 13.20
N GLY A 230 -0.73 5.88 13.72
CA GLY A 230 -1.53 4.68 13.77
C GLY A 230 -0.84 3.53 14.48
N SER A 231 -1.40 2.34 14.31
CA SER A 231 -0.83 1.11 14.86
C SER A 231 -0.37 0.12 13.78
N ALA A 232 0.49 -0.81 14.18
CA ALA A 232 0.99 -1.92 13.39
C ALA A 232 1.05 -3.21 14.22
N LYS A 233 -0.05 -3.57 14.90
CA LYS A 233 -0.11 -4.70 15.84
C LYS A 233 -0.04 -6.04 15.10
N LYS A 234 1.12 -6.72 15.17
CA LYS A 234 1.39 -8.00 14.50
C LYS A 234 0.55 -9.12 15.12
N HIS A 235 0.09 -10.04 14.29
CA HIS A 235 -0.76 -11.20 14.64
C HIS A 235 -2.15 -10.87 15.21
N GLN A 236 -2.55 -9.60 15.22
CA GLN A 236 -3.89 -9.19 15.64
C GLN A 236 -4.88 -9.25 14.48
N THR A 237 -6.05 -9.84 14.71
CA THR A 237 -7.10 -10.07 13.69
C THR A 237 -8.34 -9.19 13.87
N SER A 238 -8.51 -8.58 15.04
CA SER A 238 -9.68 -7.74 15.31
C SER A 238 -9.70 -6.51 14.40
N THR A 239 -10.85 -6.26 13.78
CA THR A 239 -11.15 -5.03 13.01
C THR A 239 -12.02 -4.06 13.82
N LYS A 240 -12.22 -4.30 15.12
CA LYS A 240 -12.93 -3.39 16.01
C LYS A 240 -11.99 -2.27 16.46
N ALA A 241 -12.43 -1.03 16.30
CA ALA A 241 -11.69 0.13 16.79
C ALA A 241 -11.55 0.12 18.33
N ASP A 242 -10.37 0.49 18.80
CA ASP A 242 -10.03 0.73 20.20
C ASP A 242 -10.11 2.25 20.48
N PRO A 243 -11.11 2.72 21.26
CA PRO A 243 -11.25 4.14 21.59
C PRO A 243 -10.03 4.72 22.31
N SER A 244 -9.36 3.94 23.16
CA SER A 244 -8.17 4.41 23.88
C SER A 244 -7.01 4.64 22.91
N LEU A 245 -6.89 3.81 21.87
CA LEU A 245 -5.93 4.01 20.79
C LEU A 245 -6.28 5.24 19.93
N THR A 246 -7.56 5.52 19.70
CA THR A 246 -8.00 6.73 18.99
C THR A 246 -7.47 7.98 19.68
N GLU A 247 -7.64 8.10 21.00
CA GLU A 247 -7.14 9.26 21.77
C GLU A 247 -5.62 9.37 21.73
N ARG A 248 -4.90 8.24 21.78
CA ARG A 248 -3.44 8.24 21.63
C ARG A 248 -3.00 8.67 20.23
N ILE A 249 -3.64 8.21 19.16
CA ILE A 249 -3.32 8.64 17.79
C ILE A 249 -3.46 10.16 17.64
N LEU A 250 -4.54 10.74 18.18
CA LEU A 250 -4.75 12.19 18.17
C LEU A 250 -3.65 12.92 18.94
N THR A 251 -3.29 12.40 20.12
CA THR A 251 -2.23 12.95 20.96
C THR A 251 -0.88 12.92 20.23
N TYR A 252 -0.48 11.75 19.71
CA TYR A 252 0.76 11.57 18.97
C TYR A 252 0.86 12.49 17.75
N CYS A 253 -0.20 12.61 16.95
CA CYS A 253 -0.17 13.50 15.78
C CYS A 253 -0.12 14.98 16.18
N SER A 254 -0.76 15.36 17.30
CA SER A 254 -0.77 16.76 17.78
C SER A 254 0.59 17.27 18.25
N GLU A 255 1.51 16.38 18.60
CA GLU A 255 2.89 16.74 18.92
C GLU A 255 3.67 17.28 17.70
N PHE A 256 3.24 16.91 16.49
CA PHE A 256 3.84 17.36 15.23
C PHE A 256 3.01 18.45 14.55
N GLU A 257 1.68 18.35 14.62
CA GLU A 257 0.75 19.32 14.06
C GLU A 257 -0.39 19.58 15.05
N PRO A 258 -0.26 20.57 15.96
CA PRO A 258 -1.28 20.84 16.97
C PRO A 258 -2.67 21.12 16.40
N ALA A 259 -2.77 21.64 15.17
CA ALA A 259 -4.04 21.98 14.54
C ALA A 259 -4.97 20.77 14.32
N VAL A 260 -4.44 19.53 14.32
CA VAL A 260 -5.27 18.33 14.13
C VAL A 260 -6.33 18.13 15.21
N LEU A 261 -6.12 18.67 16.43
CA LEU A 261 -7.07 18.57 17.54
C LEU A 261 -8.32 19.45 17.33
N GLU A 262 -8.21 20.48 16.49
CA GLU A 262 -9.31 21.40 16.19
C GLU A 262 -10.19 20.87 15.03
N LEU A 263 -9.79 19.78 14.38
CA LEU A 263 -10.49 19.22 13.23
C LEU A 263 -11.52 18.17 13.65
N PRO A 264 -12.77 18.24 13.15
CA PRO A 264 -13.78 17.22 13.43
C PRO A 264 -13.33 15.82 13.01
N VAL A 265 -13.47 14.84 13.91
CA VAL A 265 -13.31 13.41 13.58
C VAL A 265 -14.47 12.97 12.69
N LEU A 266 -14.16 12.45 11.52
CA LEU A 266 -15.12 11.97 10.53
C LEU A 266 -15.42 10.47 10.72
N ASP A 267 -14.38 9.65 10.88
CA ASP A 267 -14.51 8.22 11.16
C ASP A 267 -13.22 7.61 11.73
N VAL A 268 -13.32 6.37 12.22
CA VAL A 268 -12.20 5.53 12.66
C VAL A 268 -12.28 4.20 11.91
N LYS A 269 -11.17 3.76 11.34
CA LYS A 269 -11.09 2.49 10.60
C LYS A 269 -9.97 1.61 11.11
N VAL A 270 -10.19 0.30 11.02
CA VAL A 270 -9.18 -0.72 11.31
C VAL A 270 -9.05 -1.63 10.10
N GLY A 271 -7.82 -1.82 9.63
CA GLY A 271 -7.49 -2.71 8.52
C GLY A 271 -6.46 -3.76 8.92
N LEU A 272 -6.42 -4.86 8.17
CA LEU A 272 -5.46 -5.95 8.36
C LEU A 272 -4.50 -5.98 7.17
N ARG A 273 -3.25 -5.57 7.39
CA ARG A 273 -2.22 -5.58 6.35
C ARG A 273 -1.64 -7.00 6.19
N PRO A 274 -1.29 -7.44 4.97
CA PRO A 274 -0.71 -8.76 4.71
C PRO A 274 0.78 -8.80 5.09
N GLY A 275 1.09 -8.96 6.37
CA GLY A 275 2.45 -9.09 6.88
C GLY A 275 3.10 -10.41 6.48
N ARG A 276 4.35 -10.36 6.03
CA ARG A 276 5.22 -11.51 5.71
C ARG A 276 6.67 -11.08 5.94
N PRO A 277 7.60 -11.97 6.33
CA PRO A 277 9.02 -11.60 6.49
C PRO A 277 9.64 -11.02 5.23
N GLU A 278 9.23 -11.50 4.05
CA GLU A 278 9.60 -10.94 2.75
C GLU A 278 8.38 -10.92 1.82
N ILE A 279 8.30 -9.96 0.91
CA ILE A 279 7.29 -9.96 -0.16
C ILE A 279 7.48 -11.22 -1.01
N ARG A 280 6.40 -11.98 -1.22
CA ARG A 280 6.44 -13.16 -2.08
C ARG A 280 6.11 -12.76 -3.52
N LEU A 281 7.14 -12.72 -4.35
CA LEU A 281 7.05 -12.39 -5.77
C LEU A 281 7.90 -13.35 -6.60
N GLU A 282 7.30 -14.47 -7.00
CA GLU A 282 7.99 -15.61 -7.62
C GLU A 282 7.01 -16.55 -8.32
N LYS A 283 7.51 -17.44 -9.18
CA LYS A 283 6.72 -18.57 -9.70
C LYS A 283 6.50 -19.61 -8.61
N ASP A 284 5.30 -20.16 -8.56
CA ASP A 284 5.04 -21.37 -7.81
C ASP A 284 5.86 -22.54 -8.41
N PRO A 285 6.49 -23.38 -7.59
CA PRO A 285 7.34 -24.48 -8.08
C PRO A 285 6.56 -25.65 -8.70
N GLN A 286 5.26 -25.76 -8.44
CA GLN A 286 4.43 -26.92 -8.81
C GLN A 286 3.22 -26.53 -9.67
N LEU A 287 2.73 -25.30 -9.52
CA LEU A 287 1.53 -24.81 -10.19
C LEU A 287 1.90 -23.74 -11.23
N PRO A 288 1.09 -23.56 -12.29
CA PRO A 288 1.24 -22.43 -13.22
C PRO A 288 0.69 -21.14 -12.58
N VAL A 289 1.29 -20.77 -11.44
CA VAL A 289 0.93 -19.63 -10.62
C VAL A 289 2.16 -18.73 -10.44
N ILE A 290 1.96 -17.42 -10.50
CA ILE A 290 2.95 -16.43 -10.02
C ILE A 290 2.37 -15.80 -8.77
N HIS A 291 3.10 -15.80 -7.66
CA HIS A 291 2.69 -15.13 -6.43
C HIS A 291 3.09 -13.66 -6.47
N ASN A 292 2.24 -12.78 -5.98
CA ASN A 292 2.50 -11.36 -5.76
C ASN A 292 1.67 -10.88 -4.55
N TYR A 293 2.12 -11.18 -3.33
CA TYR A 293 1.45 -10.83 -2.06
C TYR A 293 2.45 -10.67 -0.90
N GLY A 294 1.94 -10.37 0.30
CA GLY A 294 2.78 -10.21 1.50
C GLY A 294 3.41 -8.83 1.60
N HIS A 295 2.73 -7.81 1.09
CA HIS A 295 3.27 -6.44 0.97
C HIS A 295 3.29 -5.62 2.26
N GLY A 296 2.79 -6.15 3.37
CA GLY A 296 2.73 -5.42 4.65
C GLY A 296 2.13 -4.03 4.50
N GLY A 297 2.81 -3.01 5.04
CA GLY A 297 2.45 -1.60 4.90
C GLY A 297 2.83 -0.94 3.57
N ALA A 298 3.61 -1.60 2.72
CA ALA A 298 4.22 -1.00 1.53
C ALA A 298 3.47 -1.29 0.22
N GLY A 299 2.28 -1.89 0.26
CA GLY A 299 1.54 -2.37 -0.93
C GLY A 299 1.39 -1.34 -2.05
N TYR A 300 1.02 -0.09 -1.72
CA TYR A 300 0.96 0.99 -2.70
C TYR A 300 2.34 1.39 -3.21
N THR A 301 3.31 1.54 -2.32
CA THR A 301 4.69 1.94 -2.61
C THR A 301 5.35 1.03 -3.65
N VAL A 302 5.15 -0.29 -3.56
CA VAL A 302 5.76 -1.27 -4.47
C VAL A 302 4.85 -1.73 -5.61
N SER A 303 3.57 -1.30 -5.63
CA SER A 303 2.51 -1.86 -6.46
C SER A 303 2.84 -2.03 -7.95
N TRP A 304 3.35 -0.99 -8.61
CA TRP A 304 3.67 -1.04 -10.04
C TRP A 304 4.99 -1.74 -10.31
N GLY A 305 6.02 -1.55 -9.46
CA GLY A 305 7.29 -2.27 -9.60
C GLY A 305 7.13 -3.78 -9.46
N CYS A 306 6.29 -4.24 -8.52
CA CYS A 306 5.95 -5.66 -8.40
C CYS A 306 5.14 -6.16 -9.61
N ALA A 307 4.17 -5.37 -10.10
CA ALA A 307 3.39 -5.70 -11.30
C ALA A 307 4.27 -5.85 -12.55
N GLU A 308 5.25 -4.96 -12.74
CA GLU A 308 6.23 -5.07 -13.83
C GLU A 308 7.14 -6.29 -13.70
N GLU A 309 7.47 -6.70 -12.48
CA GLU A 309 8.25 -7.92 -12.24
C GLU A 309 7.43 -9.19 -12.54
N VAL A 310 6.12 -9.20 -12.24
CA VAL A 310 5.22 -10.28 -12.68
C VAL A 310 5.30 -10.47 -14.19
N LEU A 311 5.25 -9.37 -14.96
CA LEU A 311 5.35 -9.43 -16.41
C LEU A 311 6.67 -10.08 -16.88
N LYS A 312 7.79 -9.80 -16.22
CA LYS A 312 9.10 -10.41 -16.55
C LYS A 312 9.16 -11.90 -16.20
N LEU A 313 8.35 -12.34 -15.25
CA LEU A 313 8.27 -13.73 -14.86
C LEU A 313 7.41 -14.55 -15.82
N LEU A 314 6.52 -13.96 -16.62
CA LEU A 314 5.72 -14.72 -17.61
C LEU A 314 6.58 -15.29 -18.73
#